data_AF-A0A7J2HL26-F1
#
_entry.id   AF-A0A7J2HL26-F1
#
_cell.length_a   1.000
_cell.length_b   1.000
_cell.length_c   1.000
_cell.angle_alpha   90.00
_cell.angle_beta   90.00
_cell.angle_gamma   90.00
#
_symmetry.space_group_name_H-M   'P 1'
#
loop_
_entity.id
_entity.type
_entity.pdbx_description
1 polymer ?
#
loop_
_entity_poly.entity_id
_entity_poly.type
_entity_poly.pdbx_seq_one_letter_code
_entity_poly.pdbx_strand_id
1 'polypeptide(L)'
;MAGRRRWFRLMIIAALVARIIPAPFFGHPWDMYIWLKSGELGLNQVNIYLLGDPVDYPWGFYAYPPTWLYWLILTTFIGRLYPNLNFHVLMIKLPIIISDILVGILAYRIASRLGFDERKSLLIMGIWLFNPITYFMS
;
A
#
# COMPACT_ATOMS: atom_id res chain seq x y z
N MET A 1 24.25 -0.59 22.78
CA MET A 1 23.09 0.13 22.18
C MET A 1 23.13 0.24 20.65
N ALA A 2 24.30 0.34 20.00
CA ALA A 2 24.41 0.49 18.53
C ALA A 2 23.83 -0.70 17.71
N GLY A 3 23.98 -1.94 18.18
CA GLY A 3 23.45 -3.13 17.48
C GLY A 3 21.91 -3.19 17.42
N ARG A 4 21.21 -2.59 18.38
CA ARG A 4 19.73 -2.61 18.46
C ARG A 4 19.10 -1.75 17.36
N ARG A 5 19.62 -0.53 17.18
CA ARG A 5 19.21 0.36 16.07
C ARG A 5 19.54 -0.22 14.69
N ARG A 6 20.57 -1.07 14.57
CA ARG A 6 20.94 -1.73 13.32
C ARG A 6 19.85 -2.71 12.89
N TRP A 7 19.40 -3.60 13.77
CA TRP A 7 18.40 -4.61 13.44
C TRP A 7 17.05 -3.99 13.07
N PHE A 8 16.59 -3.00 13.84
CA PHE A 8 15.37 -2.25 13.51
C PHE A 8 15.41 -1.67 12.09
N ARG A 9 16.52 -1.02 11.71
CA ARG A 9 16.69 -0.47 10.35
C ARG A 9 16.77 -1.55 9.28
N LEU A 10 17.50 -2.64 9.54
CA LEU A 10 17.60 -3.76 8.61
C LEU A 10 16.23 -4.39 8.35
N MET A 11 15.38 -4.52 9.37
CA MET A 11 14.02 -5.04 9.20
C MET A 11 13.16 -4.13 8.32
N ILE A 12 13.24 -2.81 8.51
CA ILE A 12 12.53 -1.85 7.65
C ILE A 12 13.00 -1.96 6.20
N ILE A 13 14.31 -1.96 5.97
CA ILE A 13 14.87 -2.04 4.62
C ILE A 13 14.49 -3.37 3.96
N ALA A 14 14.64 -4.49 4.67
CA ALA A 14 14.28 -5.81 4.16
C ALA A 14 12.79 -5.88 3.82
N ALA A 15 11.92 -5.37 4.70
CA ALA A 15 10.47 -5.33 4.48
C ALA A 15 10.08 -4.44 3.29
N LEU A 16 10.76 -3.31 3.11
CA LEU A 16 10.55 -2.40 1.99
C LEU A 16 10.98 -3.05 0.66
N VAL A 17 12.19 -3.60 0.60
CA VAL A 17 12.71 -4.29 -0.59
C VAL A 17 11.81 -5.47 -0.96
N ALA A 18 11.43 -6.28 0.03
CA ALA A 18 10.57 -7.42 -0.19
C ALA A 18 9.18 -7.04 -0.73
N ARG A 19 8.70 -5.81 -0.50
CA ARG A 19 7.42 -5.30 -1.05
C ARG A 19 7.59 -4.62 -2.40
N ILE A 20 8.63 -3.79 -2.58
CA ILE A 20 8.86 -3.06 -3.83
C ILE A 20 9.14 -4.01 -5.01
N ILE A 21 9.84 -5.13 -4.78
CA ILE A 21 10.16 -6.09 -5.85
C ILE A 21 8.91 -6.70 -6.49
N PRO A 22 7.96 -7.30 -5.74
CA PRO A 22 6.77 -7.91 -6.32
C PRO A 22 5.64 -6.92 -6.66
N ALA A 23 5.56 -5.77 -5.98
CA ALA A 23 4.45 -4.82 -6.15
C ALA A 23 4.10 -4.44 -7.61
N PRO A 24 5.06 -4.23 -8.53
CA PRO A 24 4.75 -3.88 -9.92
C PRO A 24 4.05 -4.98 -10.72
N PHE A 25 4.13 -6.24 -10.27
CA PHE A 25 3.78 -7.42 -11.08
C PHE A 25 2.56 -8.17 -10.58
N PHE A 26 2.20 -8.00 -9.31
CA PHE A 26 1.13 -8.74 -8.66
C PHE A 26 0.09 -7.78 -8.07
N GLY A 27 -1.16 -8.18 -8.07
CA GLY A 27 -2.27 -7.46 -7.45
C GLY A 27 -3.58 -8.17 -7.73
N HIS A 28 -4.56 -8.01 -6.85
CA HIS A 28 -5.88 -8.56 -7.09
C HIS A 28 -6.51 -7.89 -8.32
N PRO A 29 -6.98 -8.64 -9.34
CA PRO A 29 -7.40 -8.08 -10.62
C PRO A 29 -8.49 -7.01 -10.48
N TRP A 30 -9.43 -7.22 -9.57
CA TRP A 30 -10.50 -6.27 -9.29
C TRP A 30 -9.98 -4.95 -8.73
N ASP A 31 -9.08 -5.01 -7.75
CA ASP A 31 -8.54 -3.80 -7.13
C ASP A 31 -7.71 -2.99 -8.13
N MET A 32 -6.88 -3.68 -8.94
CA MET A 32 -6.13 -3.04 -10.02
C MET A 32 -7.06 -2.36 -11.03
N TYR A 33 -8.12 -3.06 -11.46
CA TYR A 33 -9.09 -2.51 -12.40
C TYR A 33 -9.77 -1.26 -11.84
N ILE A 34 -10.31 -1.33 -10.63
CA ILE A 34 -10.95 -0.18 -9.98
C ILE A 34 -9.95 0.96 -9.84
N TRP A 35 -8.74 0.73 -9.35
CA TRP A 35 -7.77 1.80 -9.10
C TRP A 35 -7.30 2.49 -10.39
N LEU A 36 -6.97 1.73 -11.43
CA LEU A 36 -6.58 2.28 -12.73
C LEU A 36 -7.74 3.06 -13.37
N LYS A 37 -8.93 2.46 -13.40
CA LYS A 37 -10.10 3.08 -14.03
C LYS A 37 -10.56 4.32 -13.27
N SER A 38 -10.46 4.31 -11.94
CA SER A 38 -10.82 5.46 -11.11
C SER A 38 -9.94 6.67 -11.38
N GLY A 39 -8.64 6.47 -11.54
CA GLY A 39 -7.73 7.55 -11.90
C GLY A 39 -8.01 8.11 -13.30
N GLU A 40 -8.34 7.25 -14.27
CA GLU A 40 -8.72 7.67 -15.63
C GLU A 40 -10.01 8.50 -15.63
N LEU A 41 -11.05 8.00 -14.96
CA LEU A 41 -12.36 8.67 -14.84
C LEU A 41 -12.24 10.00 -14.08
N GLY A 42 -11.47 10.01 -13.00
CA GLY A 42 -11.20 11.21 -12.21
C GLY A 42 -10.48 12.30 -13.01
N LEU A 43 -9.51 11.94 -13.87
CA LEU A 43 -8.87 12.89 -14.78
C LEU A 43 -9.84 13.47 -15.82
N ASN A 44 -10.85 12.70 -16.22
CA ASN A 44 -11.89 13.14 -17.15
C ASN A 44 -13.09 13.80 -16.43
N GLN A 45 -12.92 14.20 -15.16
CA GLN A 45 -13.92 14.92 -14.36
C GLN A 45 -15.24 14.15 -14.15
N VAL A 46 -15.22 12.82 -14.24
CA VAL A 46 -16.39 11.98 -13.95
C VAL A 46 -16.55 11.85 -12.43
N ASN A 47 -17.77 12.11 -11.94
CA ASN A 47 -18.09 11.86 -10.54
C ASN A 47 -18.25 10.35 -10.28
N ILE A 48 -17.15 9.74 -9.85
CA ILE A 48 -17.06 8.30 -9.69
C ILE A 48 -17.97 7.70 -8.61
N TYR A 49 -18.36 8.49 -7.61
CA TYR A 49 -19.24 8.04 -6.54
C TYR A 49 -20.71 7.91 -6.98
N LEU A 50 -21.03 8.40 -8.20
CA LEU A 50 -22.35 8.28 -8.81
C LEU A 50 -22.38 7.25 -9.94
N LEU A 51 -21.27 6.55 -10.21
CA LEU A 51 -21.22 5.49 -11.21
C LEU A 51 -21.80 4.18 -10.66
N GLY A 52 -22.89 3.71 -11.29
CA GLY A 52 -23.49 2.39 -11.04
C GLY A 52 -23.08 1.30 -12.04
N ASP A 53 -22.51 1.65 -13.19
CA ASP A 53 -22.10 0.72 -14.25
C ASP A 53 -20.55 0.60 -14.25
N PRO A 54 -19.93 -0.61 -14.29
CA PRO A 54 -20.49 -1.93 -14.66
C PRO A 54 -20.85 -2.85 -13.49
N VAL A 55 -21.07 -2.32 -12.29
CA VAL A 55 -21.23 -3.16 -11.10
C VAL A 55 -22.40 -2.70 -10.24
N ASP A 56 -23.42 -3.56 -10.17
CA ASP A 56 -24.58 -3.44 -9.29
C ASP A 56 -24.24 -3.77 -7.82
N TYR A 57 -23.09 -3.30 -7.34
CA TYR A 57 -22.76 -3.41 -5.92
C TYR A 57 -23.53 -2.36 -5.11
N PRO A 58 -24.03 -2.69 -3.90
CA PRO A 58 -24.71 -1.72 -3.03
C PRO A 58 -23.87 -0.49 -2.68
N TRP A 59 -22.54 -0.61 -2.75
CA TRP A 59 -21.57 0.44 -2.47
C TRP A 59 -21.05 1.15 -3.74
N GLY A 60 -21.59 0.83 -4.92
CA GLY A 60 -21.20 1.43 -6.20
C GLY A 60 -19.83 0.99 -6.73
N PHE A 61 -19.40 1.61 -7.83
CA PHE A 61 -18.11 1.31 -8.48
C PHE A 61 -16.90 1.61 -7.59
N TYR A 62 -16.95 2.68 -6.80
CA TYR A 62 -15.84 3.18 -6.00
C TYR A 62 -16.27 3.52 -4.57
N ALA A 63 -15.68 2.83 -3.60
CA ALA A 63 -16.05 2.94 -2.18
C ALA A 63 -14.93 3.50 -1.28
N TYR A 64 -13.81 3.96 -1.84
CA TYR A 64 -12.69 4.48 -1.07
C TYR A 64 -12.86 6.00 -0.77
N PRO A 65 -12.17 6.54 0.25
CA PRO A 65 -12.25 7.98 0.54
C PRO A 65 -11.65 8.86 -0.58
N PRO A 66 -12.07 10.14 -0.68
CA PRO A 66 -11.57 11.08 -1.71
C PRO A 66 -10.04 11.23 -1.76
N THR A 67 -9.35 11.09 -0.63
CA THR A 67 -7.89 11.16 -0.58
C THR A 67 -7.23 10.06 -1.42
N TRP A 68 -7.80 8.85 -1.44
CA TRP A 68 -7.31 7.78 -2.31
C TRP A 68 -7.57 8.12 -3.77
N LEU A 69 -8.73 8.69 -4.10
CA LEU A 69 -9.06 9.10 -5.47
C LEU A 69 -8.06 10.11 -6.02
N TYR A 70 -7.71 11.13 -5.23
CA TYR A 70 -6.70 12.11 -5.64
C TYR A 70 -5.32 11.49 -5.88
N TRP A 71 -4.94 10.48 -5.10
CA TRP A 71 -3.71 9.72 -5.36
C TRP A 71 -3.79 8.96 -6.70
N LEU A 72 -4.91 8.28 -6.96
CA LEU A 72 -5.12 7.56 -8.22
C LEU A 72 -5.08 8.50 -9.43
N ILE A 73 -5.71 9.67 -9.33
CA ILE A 73 -5.66 10.72 -10.37
C ILE A 73 -4.20 11.16 -10.62
N LEU A 74 -3.44 11.41 -9.56
CA LEU A 74 -2.03 11.81 -9.66
C LEU A 74 -1.18 10.72 -10.34
N THR A 75 -1.32 9.47 -9.91
CA THR A 75 -0.55 8.36 -10.50
C THR A 75 -0.93 8.12 -11.96
N THR A 76 -2.19 8.27 -12.34
CA THR A 76 -2.63 8.22 -13.75
C THR A 76 -2.08 9.39 -14.57
N PHE A 77 -2.03 10.60 -14.00
CA PHE A 77 -1.40 11.74 -14.67
C PHE A 77 0.09 11.47 -14.95
N ILE A 78 0.82 10.96 -13.95
CA ILE A 78 2.23 10.55 -14.12
C ILE A 78 2.34 9.42 -15.15
N GLY A 79 1.42 8.46 -15.15
CA GLY A 79 1.36 7.37 -16.13
C GLY A 79 1.15 7.84 -17.57
N ARG A 80 0.42 8.97 -17.78
CA ARG A 80 0.32 9.61 -19.10
C ARG A 80 1.64 10.25 -19.55
N LEU A 81 2.44 10.77 -18.62
CA LEU A 81 3.76 11.35 -18.91
C LEU A 81 4.85 10.27 -19.11
N TYR A 82 4.74 9.16 -18.39
CA TYR A 82 5.68 8.02 -18.45
C TYR A 82 4.90 6.70 -18.63
N PRO A 83 4.52 6.34 -19.87
CA PRO A 83 3.69 5.17 -20.14
C PRO A 83 4.40 3.84 -19.82
N ASN A 84 4.20 3.36 -18.59
CA ASN A 84 4.68 2.06 -18.14
C ASN A 84 3.72 1.50 -17.08
N LEU A 85 3.03 0.41 -17.41
CA LEU A 85 2.01 -0.18 -16.54
C LEU A 85 2.59 -0.62 -15.18
N ASN A 86 3.74 -1.30 -15.19
CA ASN A 86 4.37 -1.81 -13.96
C ASN A 86 4.77 -0.65 -13.03
N PHE A 87 5.29 0.43 -13.60
CA PHE A 87 5.60 1.65 -12.84
C PHE A 87 4.34 2.31 -12.29
N HIS A 88 3.26 2.38 -13.07
CA HIS A 88 1.98 2.92 -12.60
C HIS A 88 1.42 2.09 -11.45
N VAL A 89 1.40 0.76 -11.57
CA VAL A 89 0.99 -0.16 -10.50
C VAL A 89 1.84 0.04 -9.24
N LEU A 90 3.17 0.16 -9.38
CA LEU A 90 4.05 0.45 -8.25
C LEU A 90 3.70 1.78 -7.56
N MET A 91 3.44 2.84 -8.34
CA MET A 91 3.06 4.14 -7.79
C MET A 91 1.72 4.08 -7.06
N ILE A 92 0.73 3.34 -7.58
CA ILE A 92 -0.54 3.11 -6.89
C ILE A 92 -0.27 2.45 -5.53
N LYS A 93 0.55 1.39 -5.48
CA LYS A 93 0.81 0.62 -4.24
C LYS A 93 1.73 1.31 -3.24
N LEU A 94 2.43 2.37 -3.63
CA LEU A 94 3.44 3.00 -2.79
C LEU A 94 2.91 3.48 -1.41
N PRO A 95 1.74 4.15 -1.30
CA PRO A 95 1.19 4.52 0.00
C PRO A 95 0.77 3.32 0.86
N ILE A 96 0.33 2.22 0.23
CA ILE A 96 -0.03 0.97 0.92
C ILE A 96 1.22 0.36 1.54
N ILE A 97 2.30 0.24 0.76
CA ILE A 97 3.60 -0.25 1.22
C ILE A 97 4.11 0.61 2.39
N ILE A 98 4.09 1.94 2.24
CA ILE A 98 4.54 2.86 3.30
C ILE A 98 3.71 2.68 4.57
N SER A 99 2.38 2.61 4.45
CA SER A 99 1.48 2.44 5.58
C SER A 99 1.76 1.14 6.32
N ASP A 100 2.00 0.05 5.59
CA ASP A 100 2.29 -1.26 6.18
C ASP A 100 3.62 -1.28 6.95
N ILE A 101 4.65 -0.61 6.40
CA ILE A 101 5.92 -0.39 7.12
C ILE A 101 5.69 0.43 8.40
N LEU A 102 4.90 1.49 8.33
CA LEU A 102 4.58 2.35 9.48
C LEU A 102 3.83 1.59 10.57
N VAL A 103 2.91 0.68 10.21
CA VAL A 103 2.22 -0.17 11.19
C VAL A 103 3.19 -1.13 11.86
N GLY A 104 4.12 -1.74 11.13
CA GLY A 104 5.18 -2.56 11.75
C GLY A 104 6.05 -1.77 12.73
N ILE A 105 6.41 -0.53 12.38
CA ILE A 105 7.14 0.39 13.28
C ILE A 105 6.28 0.76 14.51
N LEU A 106 4.99 0.96 14.33
CA LEU A 106 4.07 1.26 15.41
C LEU A 106 3.95 0.07 16.38
N ALA A 107 3.80 -1.15 15.86
CA ALA A 107 3.75 -2.38 16.63
C ALA A 107 5.03 -2.57 17.47
N TYR A 108 6.21 -2.33 16.88
CA TYR A 108 7.48 -2.28 17.61
C TYR A 108 7.44 -1.32 18.79
N ARG A 109 6.99 -0.08 18.55
CA ARG A 109 6.95 0.99 19.58
C ARG A 109 5.97 0.68 20.70
N ILE A 110 4.81 0.11 20.36
CA ILE A 110 3.81 -0.32 21.34
C ILE A 110 4.39 -1.43 22.21
N ALA A 111 4.99 -2.47 21.61
CA ALA A 111 5.64 -3.55 22.36
C ALA A 111 6.72 -3.02 23.32
N SER A 112 7.59 -2.13 22.84
CA SER A 112 8.63 -1.50 23.67
C SER A 112 8.02 -0.72 24.85
N ARG A 113 6.91 0.01 24.63
CA ARG A 113 6.22 0.76 25.68
C ARG A 113 5.50 -0.13 26.69
N LEU A 114 5.11 -1.33 26.29
CA LEU A 114 4.51 -2.34 27.17
C LEU A 114 5.56 -3.12 27.99
N GLY A 115 6.84 -2.75 27.90
CA GLY A 115 7.92 -3.36 28.69
C GLY A 115 8.52 -4.62 28.07
N PHE A 116 8.19 -4.94 26.82
CA PHE A 116 8.87 -6.04 26.11
C PHE A 116 10.32 -5.68 25.84
N ASP A 117 11.21 -6.68 25.94
CA ASP A 117 12.59 -6.50 25.53
C ASP A 117 12.71 -6.23 24.01
N GLU A 118 13.90 -5.77 23.60
CA GLU A 118 14.19 -5.46 22.20
C GLU A 118 13.91 -6.64 21.25
N ARG A 119 14.29 -7.85 21.65
CA ARG A 119 14.18 -9.03 20.80
C ARG A 119 12.72 -9.37 20.54
N LYS A 120 11.88 -9.30 21.58
CA LYS A 120 10.44 -9.50 21.46
C LYS A 120 9.77 -8.37 20.67
N SER A 121 10.20 -7.13 20.86
CA SER A 121 9.68 -5.99 20.09
C SER A 121 10.01 -6.11 18.60
N LEU A 122 11.24 -6.51 18.25
CA LEU A 122 11.63 -6.81 16.88
C LEU A 122 10.87 -8.02 16.33
N LEU A 123 10.64 -9.06 17.12
CA LEU A 123 9.85 -10.21 16.70
C LEU A 123 8.42 -9.80 16.33
N ILE A 124 7.75 -9.00 17.16
CA ILE A 124 6.39 -8.48 16.90
C ILE A 124 6.36 -7.66 15.61
N MET A 125 7.33 -6.76 15.44
CA MET A 125 7.50 -6.01 14.19
C MET A 125 7.67 -6.92 12.99
N GLY A 126 8.48 -7.97 13.11
CA GLY A 126 8.75 -8.94 12.06
C GLY A 126 7.52 -9.75 11.68
N ILE A 127 6.72 -10.16 12.67
CA ILE A 127 5.46 -10.88 12.44
C ILE A 127 4.54 -10.04 11.56
N TRP A 128 4.44 -8.72 11.80
CA TRP A 128 3.65 -7.84 10.93
C TRP A 128 4.31 -7.65 9.56
N LEU A 129 5.58 -7.24 9.55
CA LEU A 129 6.30 -6.86 8.33
C LEU A 129 6.56 -8.03 7.37
N PHE A 130 6.52 -9.27 7.82
CA PHE A 130 6.74 -10.44 6.97
C PHE A 130 5.53 -11.38 6.97
N ASN A 131 4.35 -10.87 7.33
CA ASN A 131 3.10 -11.61 7.20
C ASN A 131 2.76 -11.81 5.71
N PRO A 132 2.68 -13.03 5.19
CA PRO A 132 2.37 -13.26 3.77
C PRO A 132 0.98 -12.77 3.37
N ILE A 133 0.01 -12.72 4.29
CA ILE A 133 -1.36 -12.27 3.98
C ILE A 133 -1.34 -10.79 3.54
N THR A 134 -0.57 -9.95 4.23
CA THR A 134 -0.47 -8.53 3.86
C THR A 134 0.28 -8.35 2.55
N TYR A 135 1.12 -9.29 2.11
CA TYR A 135 1.77 -9.24 0.80
C TYR A 135 0.81 -9.48 -0.37
N PHE A 136 -0.13 -10.41 -0.20
CA PHE A 136 -1.03 -10.81 -1.30
C PHE A 136 -2.29 -9.94 -1.39
N MET A 137 -2.70 -9.32 -0.29
CA MET A 137 -3.87 -8.42 -0.26
C MET A 137 -3.53 -6.94 -0.52
N SER A 138 -2.24 -6.58 -0.59
CA SER A 138 -1.76 -5.20 -0.86
C SER A 138 -1.38 -4.98 -2.32
#